data_AF-M9WBW3-F1
#
_entry.id   AF-M9WBW3-F1
#
_cell.length_a   1.000
_cell.length_b   1.000
_cell.length_c   1.000
_cell.angle_alpha   90.00
_cell.angle_beta   90.00
_cell.angle_gamma   90.00
#
_symmetry.space_group_name_H-M   'P 1'
#
loop_
_entity.id
_entity.type
_entity.pdbx_description
1 polymer ?
#
loop_
_entity_poly.entity_id
_entity_poly.type
_entity_poly.pdbx_seq_one_letter_code
_entity_poly.pdbx_strand_id
1 'polypeptide(L)'
;MKKLLLASSLIIFTAIGISSSNTFRVNKLQTNTNFKLEEFKNKLSENPHIRTILNTVFKNQEAEKQNYILSQENRFVNAFTDFKYALTSYPLFISNTIDDEVNTQYREVMKKAKETIKNNLHLHWYWILNNINKFAFTFNPYADFYTSSSYDKYLFEQVIKKFNSPLIKINDKQPSELITINIKNLDKVDQYKEKQVFYLIYDQNKAIKLVKYQTKNDNKINIEMHPDLFIILNHKNIQKELEDLENKIHQSRANNLDKFLETEKEKFENSEVDQVQKEFINQEYEIWKPVIDKLDWRIKSIFNEYNIGFKKIVNVLTSDLKTNNGSESKISSSWTKFKNNLDNLKNKMPNQEKIKSQFIAIFKEQDKSNEIQTVVKNLKTYIEKRTNLISNLENKINQLKVKPKPTFHENLIYKKFLNSDNKFYEFLAINQYTQSLITSLNSINQIDNKKENSESKIKIFRFSLRNVYE
;
A
#
# COMPACT_ATOMS: atom_id res chain seq x y z
N MET A 1 -11.96 -54.94 -16.67
CA MET A 1 -12.25 -54.40 -15.33
C MET A 1 -11.11 -53.47 -14.94
N LYS A 2 -11.36 -52.14 -14.88
CA LYS A 2 -11.16 -51.22 -13.72
C LYS A 2 -9.79 -51.42 -13.02
N LYS A 3 -8.84 -50.49 -12.98
CA LYS A 3 -8.83 -49.08 -12.49
C LYS A 3 -7.40 -48.54 -12.74
N LEU A 4 -7.02 -47.27 -12.81
CA LEU A 4 -7.66 -45.96 -12.99
C LEU A 4 -6.49 -45.01 -13.34
N LEU A 5 -6.74 -44.07 -14.24
CA LEU A 5 -5.87 -42.96 -14.59
C LEU A 5 -5.68 -42.01 -13.39
N LEU A 6 -4.43 -41.74 -13.03
CA LEU A 6 -4.02 -40.59 -12.22
C LEU A 6 -3.28 -39.60 -13.14
N ALA A 7 -4.05 -38.88 -13.94
CA ALA A 7 -3.61 -37.68 -14.64
C ALA A 7 -4.79 -36.73 -14.74
N SER A 8 -4.51 -35.42 -14.62
CA SER A 8 -5.43 -34.28 -14.61
C SER A 8 -6.09 -33.95 -13.26
N SER A 9 -5.44 -33.05 -12.52
CA SER A 9 -6.11 -32.15 -11.58
C SER A 9 -5.94 -30.72 -12.09
N LEU A 10 -7.03 -29.95 -12.04
CA LEU A 10 -7.22 -28.56 -12.47
C LEU A 10 -7.50 -28.33 -13.98
N ILE A 11 -8.65 -28.83 -14.43
CA ILE A 11 -9.48 -28.06 -15.36
C ILE A 11 -10.50 -27.32 -14.49
N ILE A 12 -10.33 -26.00 -14.34
CA ILE A 12 -11.38 -25.14 -13.78
C ILE A 12 -12.42 -24.97 -14.90
N PHE A 13 -13.45 -25.83 -14.88
CA PHE A 13 -14.65 -25.62 -15.65
C PHE A 13 -15.36 -24.37 -15.13
N THR A 14 -15.38 -23.31 -15.93
CA THR A 14 -16.38 -22.25 -15.79
C THR A 14 -17.75 -22.88 -16.06
N ALA A 15 -18.63 -22.82 -15.07
CA ALA A 15 -20.03 -23.19 -15.22
C ALA A 15 -20.68 -22.31 -16.30
N ILE A 16 -20.81 -22.85 -17.51
CA ILE A 16 -21.73 -22.32 -18.52
C ILE A 16 -23.11 -22.77 -18.07
N GLY A 17 -23.90 -21.83 -17.54
CA GLY A 17 -25.32 -22.04 -17.36
C GLY A 17 -25.94 -22.30 -18.73
N ILE A 18 -26.33 -23.54 -18.99
CA ILE A 18 -27.14 -23.91 -20.14
C ILE A 18 -28.56 -23.41 -19.82
N SER A 19 -28.85 -22.15 -20.16
CA SER A 19 -30.23 -21.70 -20.27
C SER A 19 -30.87 -22.42 -21.46
N SER A 20 -31.98 -23.08 -21.17
CA SER A 20 -32.84 -23.83 -22.08
C SER A 20 -33.11 -23.09 -23.38
N SER A 21 -33.01 -23.81 -24.48
CA SER A 21 -33.47 -23.40 -25.80
C SER A 21 -34.98 -23.22 -25.81
N ASN A 22 -35.47 -21.99 -25.65
CA ASN A 22 -36.78 -21.62 -26.19
C ASN A 22 -36.57 -21.26 -27.66
N THR A 23 -37.04 -22.13 -28.55
CA THR A 23 -37.10 -21.91 -29.98
C THR A 23 -38.02 -20.72 -30.27
N PHE A 24 -37.44 -19.54 -30.47
CA PHE A 24 -38.15 -18.42 -31.07
C PHE A 24 -38.44 -18.75 -32.54
N ARG A 25 -39.73 -18.91 -32.87
CA ARG A 25 -40.22 -18.94 -34.25
C ARG A 25 -39.83 -17.62 -34.94
N VAL A 26 -39.04 -17.72 -36.00
CA VAL A 26 -38.73 -16.59 -36.88
C VAL A 26 -39.98 -16.24 -37.67
N ASN A 27 -40.69 -15.17 -37.27
CA ASN A 27 -41.58 -14.49 -38.19
C ASN A 27 -40.74 -13.74 -39.21
N LYS A 28 -40.99 -14.04 -40.48
CA LYS A 28 -40.30 -13.48 -41.65
C LYS A 28 -40.57 -11.97 -41.72
N LEU A 29 -39.69 -11.17 -41.10
CA LEU A 29 -39.71 -9.72 -41.23
C LEU A 29 -39.15 -9.35 -42.61
N GLN A 30 -39.98 -8.61 -43.36
CA GLN A 30 -39.67 -8.07 -44.68
C GLN A 30 -38.38 -7.24 -44.63
N THR A 31 -37.47 -7.57 -45.55
CA THR A 31 -36.22 -6.87 -45.79
C THR A 31 -36.51 -5.50 -46.39
N ASN A 32 -36.33 -4.46 -45.57
CA ASN A 32 -36.07 -3.12 -46.06
C ASN A 32 -35.03 -2.48 -45.14
N THR A 33 -33.75 -2.60 -45.48
CA THR A 33 -32.72 -1.66 -45.04
C THR A 33 -31.53 -1.71 -46.00
N ASN A 34 -31.26 -0.57 -46.61
CA ASN A 34 -29.98 -0.26 -47.24
C ASN A 34 -28.87 -0.45 -46.20
N PHE A 35 -28.19 -1.58 -46.23
CA PHE A 35 -26.93 -1.76 -45.53
C PHE A 35 -25.87 -0.90 -46.22
N LYS A 36 -25.58 0.28 -45.66
CA LYS A 36 -24.25 0.85 -45.85
C LYS A 36 -23.27 -0.13 -45.23
N LEU A 37 -22.49 -0.81 -46.06
CA LEU A 37 -21.26 -1.47 -45.63
C LEU A 37 -20.44 -0.41 -44.89
N GLU A 38 -20.40 -0.48 -43.56
CA GLU A 38 -19.33 0.18 -42.82
C GLU A 38 -18.02 -0.36 -43.38
N GLU A 39 -17.13 0.54 -43.83
CA GLU A 39 -15.78 0.18 -44.25
C GLU A 39 -15.20 -0.80 -43.23
N PHE A 40 -14.61 -1.91 -43.72
CA PHE A 40 -13.85 -2.85 -42.92
C PHE A 40 -12.75 -2.08 -42.17
N LYS A 41 -13.05 -1.58 -40.98
CA LYS A 41 -12.04 -1.00 -40.10
C LYS A 41 -11.08 -2.13 -39.73
N ASN A 42 -9.82 -1.99 -40.13
CA ASN A 42 -8.74 -2.93 -39.81
C ASN A 42 -8.83 -3.36 -38.35
N LYS A 43 -8.73 -4.66 -38.10
CA LYS A 43 -8.84 -5.21 -36.74
C LYS A 43 -7.66 -4.74 -35.91
N LEU A 44 -7.84 -4.59 -34.60
CA LEU A 44 -6.73 -4.21 -33.72
C LEU A 44 -5.61 -5.27 -33.74
N SER A 45 -5.99 -6.55 -33.86
CA SER A 45 -5.07 -7.69 -33.96
C SER A 45 -4.16 -7.65 -35.20
N GLU A 46 -4.52 -6.92 -36.24
CA GLU A 46 -3.72 -6.75 -37.46
C GLU A 46 -2.62 -5.69 -37.28
N ASN A 47 -2.72 -4.82 -36.26
CA ASN A 47 -1.70 -3.84 -35.97
C ASN A 47 -0.38 -4.53 -35.58
N PRO A 48 0.77 -4.15 -36.18
CA PRO A 48 2.05 -4.83 -35.95
C PRO A 48 2.50 -4.76 -34.48
N HIS A 49 2.21 -3.65 -33.79
CA HIS A 49 2.55 -3.46 -32.38
C HIS A 49 1.71 -4.37 -31.47
N ILE A 50 0.40 -4.46 -31.73
CA ILE A 50 -0.50 -5.35 -30.99
C ILE A 50 -0.16 -6.82 -31.27
N ARG A 51 0.12 -7.17 -32.53
CA ARG A 51 0.56 -8.51 -32.92
C ARG A 51 1.84 -8.92 -32.19
N THR A 52 2.76 -7.99 -31.96
CA THR A 52 4.00 -8.23 -31.20
C THR A 52 3.69 -8.60 -29.74
N ILE A 53 2.78 -7.87 -29.09
CA ILE A 53 2.33 -8.19 -27.72
C ILE A 53 1.64 -9.56 -27.69
N LEU A 54 0.69 -9.82 -28.59
CA LEU A 54 -0.03 -11.09 -28.67
C LEU A 54 0.91 -12.28 -28.89
N ASN A 55 1.87 -12.17 -29.80
CA ASN A 55 2.87 -13.21 -30.05
C ASN A 55 3.80 -13.41 -28.85
N THR A 56 4.01 -12.38 -28.03
CA THR A 56 4.78 -12.49 -26.79
C THR A 56 4.00 -13.25 -25.72
N VAL A 57 2.70 -12.99 -25.55
CA VAL A 57 1.85 -13.66 -24.55
C VAL A 57 1.63 -15.13 -24.90
N PHE A 58 1.26 -15.41 -26.14
CA PHE A 58 0.87 -16.75 -26.62
C PHE A 58 2.01 -17.42 -27.38
N LYS A 59 3.24 -17.28 -26.89
CA LYS A 59 4.44 -17.80 -27.55
C LYS A 59 4.27 -19.29 -27.85
N ASN A 60 4.35 -19.68 -29.12
CA ASN A 60 4.16 -21.04 -29.62
C ASN A 60 2.75 -21.65 -29.38
N GLN A 61 1.74 -20.82 -29.10
CA GLN A 61 0.36 -21.26 -28.82
C GLN A 61 -0.64 -20.58 -29.78
N GLU A 62 -0.48 -20.80 -31.09
CA GLU A 62 -1.27 -20.10 -32.12
C GLU A 62 -2.77 -20.30 -31.96
N ALA A 63 -3.23 -21.53 -31.69
CA ALA A 63 -4.65 -21.82 -31.49
C ALA A 63 -5.24 -21.07 -30.27
N GLU A 64 -4.50 -21.02 -29.15
CA GLU A 64 -4.92 -20.26 -27.96
C GLU A 64 -4.98 -18.76 -28.25
N LYS A 65 -3.99 -18.23 -28.99
CA LYS A 65 -3.97 -16.83 -29.42
C LYS A 65 -5.19 -16.46 -30.25
N GLN A 66 -5.54 -17.28 -31.25
CA GLN A 66 -6.70 -17.03 -32.11
C GLN A 66 -8.01 -17.13 -31.32
N ASN A 67 -8.16 -18.15 -30.47
CA ASN A 67 -9.31 -18.29 -29.59
C ASN A 67 -9.45 -17.09 -28.64
N TYR A 68 -8.33 -16.61 -28.09
CA TYR A 68 -8.31 -15.41 -27.26
C TYR A 68 -8.81 -14.19 -28.04
N ILE A 69 -8.22 -13.88 -29.19
CA ILE A 69 -8.63 -12.73 -30.03
C ILE A 69 -10.12 -12.82 -30.37
N LEU A 70 -10.60 -13.97 -30.86
CA LEU A 70 -12.01 -14.17 -31.19
C LEU A 70 -12.92 -13.96 -29.98
N SER A 71 -12.55 -14.46 -28.80
CA SER A 71 -13.32 -14.26 -27.56
C SER A 71 -13.40 -12.78 -27.15
N GLN A 72 -12.33 -12.00 -27.39
CA GLN A 72 -12.29 -10.59 -27.03
C GLN A 72 -13.00 -9.71 -28.05
N GLU A 73 -12.91 -10.04 -29.35
CA GLU A 73 -13.62 -9.33 -30.42
C GLU A 73 -15.14 -9.54 -30.35
N ASN A 74 -15.59 -10.71 -29.86
CA ASN A 74 -17.00 -11.06 -29.73
C ASN A 74 -17.52 -10.98 -28.28
N ARG A 75 -16.86 -10.20 -27.42
CA ARG A 75 -17.29 -10.04 -26.02
C ARG A 75 -18.67 -9.36 -25.97
N PHE A 76 -19.57 -9.86 -25.13
CA PHE A 76 -20.92 -9.33 -24.97
C PHE A 76 -20.94 -7.82 -24.65
N VAL A 77 -21.94 -7.12 -25.19
CA VAL A 77 -22.14 -5.66 -25.00
C VAL A 77 -22.26 -5.29 -23.51
N ASN A 78 -22.89 -6.14 -22.70
CA ASN A 78 -23.03 -5.93 -21.25
C ASN A 78 -21.69 -5.76 -20.53
N ALA A 79 -20.57 -6.23 -21.10
CA ALA A 79 -19.24 -5.99 -20.55
C ALA A 79 -18.91 -4.48 -20.42
N PHE A 80 -19.41 -3.63 -21.32
CA PHE A 80 -19.27 -2.18 -21.18
C PHE A 80 -20.02 -1.66 -19.96
N THR A 81 -21.27 -2.08 -19.80
CA THR A 81 -22.13 -1.68 -18.67
C THR A 81 -21.53 -2.14 -17.34
N ASP A 82 -21.09 -3.40 -17.24
CA ASP A 82 -20.48 -3.96 -16.04
C ASP A 82 -19.20 -3.23 -15.65
N PHE A 83 -18.34 -2.97 -16.63
CA PHE A 83 -17.08 -2.28 -16.40
C PHE A 83 -17.30 -0.79 -16.08
N LYS A 84 -18.27 -0.13 -16.71
CA LYS A 84 -18.70 1.24 -16.38
C LYS A 84 -19.23 1.33 -14.95
N TYR A 85 -20.09 0.38 -14.54
CA TYR A 85 -20.60 0.31 -13.18
C TYR A 85 -19.45 0.10 -12.18
N ALA A 86 -18.51 -0.78 -12.50
CA ALA A 86 -17.35 -1.04 -11.66
C ALA A 86 -16.45 0.21 -11.50
N LEU A 87 -16.14 0.94 -12.58
CA LEU A 87 -15.36 2.19 -12.53
C LEU A 87 -16.07 3.34 -11.79
N THR A 88 -17.40 3.35 -11.84
CA THR A 88 -18.22 4.31 -11.09
C THR A 88 -18.21 3.98 -9.60
N SER A 89 -18.40 2.71 -9.27
CA SER A 89 -18.44 2.20 -7.91
C SER A 89 -17.08 2.28 -7.24
N TYR A 90 -16.01 1.88 -7.92
CA TYR A 90 -14.64 1.88 -7.42
C TYR A 90 -13.76 2.84 -8.25
N PRO A 91 -13.75 4.15 -7.93
CA PRO A 91 -12.88 5.12 -8.59
C PRO A 91 -11.41 4.73 -8.45
N LEU A 92 -10.66 4.72 -9.56
CA LEU A 92 -9.27 4.23 -9.59
C LEU A 92 -8.26 5.13 -8.85
N PHE A 93 -8.70 6.28 -8.39
CA PHE A 93 -7.95 7.17 -7.52
C PHE A 93 -8.21 6.91 -6.03
N ILE A 94 -9.31 6.22 -5.68
CA ILE A 94 -9.66 5.92 -4.29
C ILE A 94 -8.93 4.70 -3.77
N SER A 95 -7.79 4.92 -3.11
CA SER A 95 -7.10 3.88 -2.38
C SER A 95 -7.75 3.66 -1.00
N ASN A 96 -8.78 2.81 -0.97
CA ASN A 96 -9.32 2.15 0.23
C ASN A 96 -9.69 3.04 1.44
N THR A 97 -10.65 3.96 1.30
CA THR A 97 -11.34 4.56 2.47
C THR A 97 -12.55 3.76 2.95
N ILE A 98 -12.61 2.45 2.67
CA ILE A 98 -13.70 1.61 3.17
C ILE A 98 -13.22 0.97 4.47
N ASP A 99 -13.28 1.75 5.55
CA ASP A 99 -13.01 1.27 6.90
C ASP A 99 -13.89 0.05 7.25
N ASP A 100 -13.41 -0.76 8.20
CA ASP A 100 -14.14 -1.89 8.77
C ASP A 100 -15.49 -1.47 9.43
N GLU A 101 -15.74 -0.16 9.56
CA GLU A 101 -16.97 0.43 10.08
C GLU A 101 -18.08 0.67 9.02
N VAL A 102 -17.79 0.54 7.73
CA VAL A 102 -18.81 0.75 6.66
C VAL A 102 -19.82 -0.43 6.58
N ASN A 103 -21.05 -0.18 6.13
CA ASN A 103 -22.06 -1.24 5.92
C ASN A 103 -21.51 -2.39 5.05
N THR A 104 -21.73 -3.65 5.49
CA THR A 104 -21.25 -4.87 4.81
C THR A 104 -21.65 -4.95 3.34
N GLN A 105 -22.85 -4.47 2.98
CA GLN A 105 -23.33 -4.49 1.59
C GLN A 105 -22.50 -3.57 0.68
N TYR A 106 -22.16 -2.38 1.15
CA TYR A 106 -21.33 -1.44 0.39
C TYR A 106 -19.92 -2.01 0.16
N ARG A 107 -19.32 -2.61 1.20
CA ARG A 107 -18.04 -3.33 1.08
C ARG A 107 -18.05 -4.40 0.00
N GLU A 108 -19.11 -5.20 -0.06
CA GLU A 108 -19.24 -6.25 -1.08
C GLU A 108 -19.32 -5.68 -2.50
N VAL A 109 -20.09 -4.60 -2.70
CA VAL A 109 -20.19 -3.93 -4.01
C VAL A 109 -18.81 -3.40 -4.44
N MET A 110 -18.09 -2.76 -3.54
CA MET A 110 -16.76 -2.22 -3.82
C MET A 110 -15.73 -3.30 -4.14
N LYS A 111 -15.75 -4.41 -3.39
CA LYS A 111 -14.88 -5.56 -3.65
C LYS A 111 -15.15 -6.17 -5.02
N LYS A 112 -16.43 -6.39 -5.36
CA LYS A 112 -16.84 -6.88 -6.68
C LYS A 112 -16.42 -5.91 -7.80
N ALA A 113 -16.59 -4.61 -7.60
CA ALA A 113 -16.15 -3.61 -8.57
C ALA A 113 -14.62 -3.65 -8.77
N LYS A 114 -13.83 -3.68 -7.69
CA LYS A 114 -12.37 -3.82 -7.74
C LYS A 114 -11.94 -5.08 -8.49
N GLU A 115 -12.55 -6.23 -8.17
CA GLU A 115 -12.27 -7.51 -8.85
C GLU A 115 -12.64 -7.47 -10.33
N THR A 116 -13.79 -6.89 -10.68
CA THR A 116 -14.20 -6.70 -12.08
C THR A 116 -13.20 -5.85 -12.84
N ILE A 117 -12.72 -4.74 -12.26
CA ILE A 117 -11.73 -3.90 -12.91
C ILE A 117 -10.41 -4.66 -13.10
N LYS A 118 -9.89 -5.28 -12.04
CA LYS A 118 -8.66 -6.07 -12.05
C LYS A 118 -8.72 -7.18 -13.10
N ASN A 119 -9.80 -7.95 -13.13
CA ASN A 119 -9.98 -9.04 -14.09
C ASN A 119 -10.03 -8.53 -15.52
N ASN A 120 -10.66 -7.38 -15.79
CA ASN A 120 -10.66 -6.81 -17.13
C ASN A 120 -9.28 -6.32 -17.55
N LEU A 121 -8.53 -5.64 -16.67
CA LEU A 121 -7.18 -5.17 -16.96
C LEU A 121 -6.15 -6.30 -17.12
N HIS A 122 -6.37 -7.44 -16.47
CA HIS A 122 -5.47 -8.60 -16.54
C HIS A 122 -5.85 -9.61 -17.64
N LEU A 123 -7.12 -10.05 -17.68
CA LEU A 123 -7.58 -11.11 -18.59
C LEU A 123 -8.12 -10.56 -19.91
N HIS A 124 -8.57 -9.31 -19.92
CA HIS A 124 -9.35 -8.73 -21.03
C HIS A 124 -8.76 -7.43 -21.56
N TRP A 125 -7.46 -7.23 -21.35
CA TRP A 125 -6.74 -6.04 -21.79
C TRP A 125 -6.93 -5.80 -23.30
N TYR A 126 -6.93 -6.84 -24.14
CA TYR A 126 -7.14 -6.67 -25.58
C TYR A 126 -8.52 -6.10 -25.91
N TRP A 127 -9.57 -6.53 -25.20
CA TRP A 127 -10.91 -5.96 -25.38
C TRP A 127 -10.94 -4.46 -25.00
N ILE A 128 -10.27 -4.08 -23.91
CA ILE A 128 -10.14 -2.67 -23.52
C ILE A 128 -9.42 -1.89 -24.63
N LEU A 129 -8.27 -2.38 -25.11
CA LEU A 129 -7.52 -1.71 -26.18
C LEU A 129 -8.31 -1.61 -27.49
N ASN A 130 -9.03 -2.67 -27.89
CA ASN A 130 -9.84 -2.68 -29.12
C ASN A 130 -11.00 -1.69 -29.06
N ASN A 131 -11.38 -1.26 -27.86
CA ASN A 131 -12.43 -0.29 -27.62
C ASN A 131 -11.89 0.98 -26.96
N ILE A 132 -10.58 1.23 -27.00
CA ILE A 132 -9.93 2.29 -26.19
C ILE A 132 -10.53 3.68 -26.44
N ASN A 133 -11.02 3.92 -27.66
CA ASN A 133 -11.68 5.16 -28.08
C ASN A 133 -13.07 5.40 -27.46
N LYS A 134 -13.67 4.37 -26.86
CA LYS A 134 -14.90 4.48 -26.07
C LYS A 134 -14.64 4.90 -24.63
N PHE A 135 -13.40 4.82 -24.16
CA PHE A 135 -13.04 5.16 -22.80
C PHE A 135 -12.62 6.62 -22.66
N ALA A 136 -12.82 7.18 -21.47
CA ALA A 136 -12.22 8.44 -21.08
C ALA A 136 -11.42 8.32 -19.79
N PHE A 137 -10.40 9.16 -19.75
CA PHE A 137 -9.41 9.23 -18.68
C PHE A 137 -9.54 10.59 -18.01
N THR A 138 -9.68 10.60 -16.70
CA THR A 138 -9.76 11.83 -15.90
C THR A 138 -8.38 12.23 -15.42
N PHE A 139 -8.10 13.53 -15.40
CA PHE A 139 -6.87 14.05 -14.85
C PHE A 139 -6.75 13.62 -13.40
N ASN A 140 -5.60 13.03 -13.06
CA ASN A 140 -5.39 12.43 -11.76
C ASN A 140 -3.89 12.47 -11.41
N PRO A 141 -3.38 13.61 -10.92
CA PRO A 141 -1.97 13.74 -10.59
C PRO A 141 -1.60 12.91 -9.36
N TYR A 142 -2.50 12.75 -8.38
CA TYR A 142 -2.17 12.26 -7.03
C TYR A 142 -3.07 11.17 -6.45
N ALA A 143 -3.88 10.49 -7.27
CA ALA A 143 -4.91 9.60 -6.75
C ALA A 143 -5.82 10.37 -5.76
N ASP A 144 -6.06 9.85 -4.56
CA ASP A 144 -6.89 10.48 -3.53
C ASP A 144 -6.23 11.57 -2.70
N PHE A 145 -4.93 11.79 -2.87
CA PHE A 145 -4.16 12.68 -2.00
C PHE A 145 -4.21 14.15 -2.45
N TYR A 146 -5.38 14.65 -2.87
CA TYR A 146 -5.53 16.08 -3.16
C TYR A 146 -5.40 16.87 -1.85
N THR A 147 -4.38 17.72 -1.78
CA THR A 147 -4.08 18.49 -0.56
C THR A 147 -4.70 19.89 -0.58
N SER A 148 -5.48 20.21 -1.62
CA SER A 148 -5.98 21.56 -1.90
C SER A 148 -4.86 22.61 -1.92
N SER A 149 -3.67 22.21 -2.35
CA SER A 149 -2.52 23.10 -2.41
C SER A 149 -2.66 24.10 -3.56
N SER A 150 -1.98 25.24 -3.46
CA SER A 150 -1.80 26.20 -4.57
C SER A 150 -1.24 25.51 -5.82
N TYR A 151 -0.45 24.46 -5.63
CA TYR A 151 0.12 23.65 -6.70
C TYR A 151 -0.90 22.72 -7.39
N ASP A 152 -1.78 22.07 -6.64
CA ASP A 152 -2.86 21.25 -7.21
C ASP A 152 -3.71 22.10 -8.16
N LYS A 153 -4.05 23.32 -7.72
CA LYS A 153 -4.76 24.31 -8.53
C LYS A 153 -3.99 24.65 -9.81
N TYR A 154 -2.69 24.96 -9.70
CA TYR A 154 -1.84 25.25 -10.86
C TYR A 154 -1.84 24.08 -11.86
N LEU A 155 -1.71 22.83 -11.42
CA LEU A 155 -1.74 21.67 -12.30
C LEU A 155 -3.07 21.55 -13.06
N PHE A 156 -4.20 21.72 -12.36
CA PHE A 156 -5.52 21.73 -13.01
C PHE A 156 -5.62 22.86 -14.04
N GLU A 157 -5.17 24.07 -13.71
CA GLU A 157 -5.16 25.19 -14.64
C GLU A 157 -4.30 24.91 -15.89
N GLN A 158 -3.13 24.28 -15.75
CA GLN A 158 -2.31 23.88 -16.88
C GLN A 158 -3.00 22.82 -17.76
N VAL A 159 -3.69 21.85 -17.14
CA VAL A 159 -4.46 20.83 -17.87
C VAL A 159 -5.60 21.47 -18.66
N ILE A 160 -6.39 22.35 -18.04
CA ILE A 160 -7.47 23.05 -18.72
C ILE A 160 -6.92 23.93 -19.84
N LYS A 161 -5.85 24.70 -19.59
CA LYS A 161 -5.22 25.55 -20.61
C LYS A 161 -4.71 24.75 -21.81
N LYS A 162 -4.19 23.53 -21.58
CA LYS A 162 -3.55 22.75 -22.64
C LYS A 162 -4.51 21.82 -23.38
N PHE A 163 -5.52 21.29 -22.70
CA PHE A 163 -6.39 20.26 -23.25
C PHE A 163 -7.86 20.64 -23.28
N ASN A 164 -8.23 21.83 -22.80
CA ASN A 164 -9.60 22.34 -22.69
C ASN A 164 -10.56 21.48 -21.83
N SER A 165 -10.05 20.44 -21.17
CA SER A 165 -10.85 19.48 -20.41
C SER A 165 -9.96 18.67 -19.46
N PRO A 166 -10.42 18.34 -18.24
CA PRO A 166 -9.76 17.37 -17.38
C PRO A 166 -10.04 15.93 -17.82
N LEU A 167 -10.94 15.73 -18.79
CA LEU A 167 -11.25 14.43 -19.39
C LEU A 167 -10.61 14.33 -20.77
N ILE A 168 -9.82 13.28 -20.99
CA ILE A 168 -9.15 12.98 -22.25
C ILE A 168 -9.66 11.66 -22.80
N LYS A 169 -9.75 11.58 -24.13
CA LYS A 169 -10.01 10.36 -24.89
C LYS A 169 -8.83 10.05 -25.80
N ILE A 170 -8.70 8.78 -26.14
CA ILE A 170 -7.90 8.32 -27.28
C ILE A 170 -8.82 8.34 -28.49
N ASN A 171 -8.40 8.97 -29.59
CA ASN A 171 -9.25 9.10 -30.78
C ASN A 171 -9.09 7.89 -31.70
N ASP A 172 -7.85 7.55 -32.03
CA ASP A 172 -7.54 6.38 -32.84
C ASP A 172 -7.25 5.17 -31.94
N LYS A 173 -7.99 4.08 -32.14
CA LYS A 173 -7.74 2.83 -31.42
C LYS A 173 -6.49 2.09 -31.91
N GLN A 174 -5.88 2.52 -33.02
CA GLN A 174 -4.68 1.93 -33.58
C GLN A 174 -3.44 2.62 -32.99
N PRO A 175 -2.61 1.92 -32.19
CA PRO A 175 -1.37 2.51 -31.69
C PRO A 175 -0.39 2.73 -32.84
N SER A 176 0.33 3.86 -32.80
CA SER A 176 1.34 4.24 -33.79
C SER A 176 2.73 3.72 -33.46
N GLU A 177 2.98 3.33 -32.21
CA GLU A 177 4.30 2.87 -31.75
C GLU A 177 4.17 1.93 -30.54
N LEU A 178 5.15 1.04 -30.38
CA LEU A 178 5.36 0.21 -29.19
C LEU A 178 6.77 0.44 -28.65
N ILE A 179 6.85 0.99 -27.45
CA ILE A 179 8.12 1.17 -26.73
C ILE A 179 8.22 0.07 -25.68
N THR A 180 9.33 -0.68 -25.70
CA THR A 180 9.58 -1.78 -24.76
C THR A 180 10.74 -1.44 -23.84
N ILE A 181 10.51 -1.50 -22.53
CA ILE A 181 11.52 -1.19 -21.51
C ILE A 181 11.70 -2.41 -20.60
N ASN A 182 12.94 -2.85 -20.39
CA ASN A 182 13.24 -3.91 -19.43
C ASN A 182 13.17 -3.36 -18.01
N ILE A 183 12.39 -4.01 -17.13
CA ILE A 183 12.28 -3.60 -15.73
C ILE A 183 13.49 -4.19 -14.99
N LYS A 184 14.27 -3.32 -14.34
CA LYS A 184 15.40 -3.73 -13.50
C LYS A 184 14.93 -4.54 -12.29
N ASN A 185 15.66 -5.60 -11.97
CA ASN A 185 15.35 -6.47 -10.84
C ASN A 185 15.89 -5.90 -9.51
N LEU A 186 15.21 -6.24 -8.42
CA LEU A 186 15.71 -6.20 -7.06
C LEU A 186 16.03 -7.65 -6.65
N ASP A 187 17.19 -8.13 -7.10
CA ASP A 187 17.56 -9.56 -7.19
C ASP A 187 17.25 -10.42 -5.96
N LYS A 188 17.30 -9.85 -4.76
CA LYS A 188 17.07 -10.57 -3.49
C LYS A 188 15.60 -10.75 -3.12
N VAL A 189 14.67 -9.96 -3.68
CA VAL A 189 13.27 -9.90 -3.23
C VAL A 189 12.22 -10.12 -4.31
N ASP A 190 12.64 -10.07 -5.58
CA ASP A 190 11.73 -10.26 -6.70
C ASP A 190 11.21 -11.70 -6.78
N GLN A 191 9.93 -11.86 -7.07
CA GLN A 191 9.26 -13.13 -7.36
C GLN A 191 8.97 -13.30 -8.84
N TYR A 192 9.02 -12.21 -9.59
CA TYR A 192 8.80 -12.19 -11.02
C TYR A 192 10.14 -12.14 -11.76
N LYS A 193 10.21 -12.82 -12.90
CA LYS A 193 11.34 -12.84 -13.82
C LYS A 193 10.92 -12.30 -15.19
N GLU A 194 11.91 -11.98 -16.03
CA GLU A 194 11.72 -11.49 -17.41
C GLU A 194 10.74 -10.30 -17.51
N LYS A 195 10.82 -9.39 -16.54
CA LYS A 195 9.91 -8.25 -16.40
C LYS A 195 10.16 -7.20 -17.48
N GLN A 196 9.11 -6.80 -18.18
CA GLN A 196 9.16 -5.74 -19.19
C GLN A 196 7.93 -4.84 -19.10
N VAL A 197 8.08 -3.58 -19.49
CA VAL A 197 6.98 -2.67 -19.75
C VAL A 197 6.81 -2.50 -21.25
N PHE A 198 5.56 -2.60 -21.70
CA PHE A 198 5.13 -2.19 -23.02
C PHE A 198 4.35 -0.89 -22.90
N TYR A 199 4.81 0.15 -23.60
CA TYR A 199 4.07 1.38 -23.80
C TYR A 199 3.52 1.42 -25.22
N LEU A 200 2.20 1.41 -25.33
CA LEU A 200 1.50 1.64 -26.60
C LEU A 200 1.24 3.13 -26.76
N ILE A 201 1.75 3.72 -27.84
CA ILE A 201 1.59 5.14 -28.12
C ILE A 201 0.41 5.36 -29.06
N TYR A 202 -0.51 6.19 -28.62
CA TYR A 202 -1.73 6.61 -29.31
C TYR A 202 -1.70 8.10 -29.57
N ASP A 203 -2.38 8.53 -30.64
CA ASP A 203 -2.52 9.95 -31.01
C ASP A 203 -1.17 10.71 -30.90
N GLN A 204 -0.08 10.06 -31.30
CA GLN A 204 1.31 10.55 -31.28
C GLN A 204 1.99 10.76 -29.91
N ASN A 205 1.24 10.93 -28.82
CA ASN A 205 1.86 11.28 -27.52
C ASN A 205 1.16 10.74 -26.27
N LYS A 206 0.13 9.92 -26.43
CA LYS A 206 -0.62 9.31 -25.34
C LYS A 206 -0.14 7.88 -25.12
N ALA A 207 0.46 7.59 -23.97
CA ALA A 207 1.02 6.28 -23.68
C ALA A 207 0.13 5.49 -22.70
N ILE A 208 -0.23 4.26 -23.09
CA ILE A 208 -0.85 3.25 -22.23
C ILE A 208 0.21 2.23 -21.82
N LYS A 209 0.28 1.92 -20.53
CA LYS A 209 1.24 0.97 -19.95
C LYS A 209 0.66 -0.44 -19.83
N LEU A 210 1.42 -1.44 -20.25
CA LEU A 210 1.22 -2.85 -19.92
C LEU A 210 2.50 -3.41 -19.30
N VAL A 211 2.37 -4.21 -18.24
CA VAL A 211 3.50 -4.87 -17.58
C VAL A 211 3.46 -6.35 -17.93
N LYS A 212 4.57 -6.85 -18.47
CA LYS A 212 4.81 -8.26 -18.75
C LYS A 212 5.71 -8.85 -17.68
N TYR A 213 5.37 -10.04 -17.18
CA TYR A 213 6.22 -10.79 -16.25
C TYR A 213 5.96 -12.29 -16.31
N GLN A 214 6.90 -13.09 -15.83
CA GLN A 214 6.70 -14.50 -15.52
C GLN A 214 6.85 -14.71 -14.02
N THR A 215 6.05 -15.60 -13.43
CA THR A 215 6.27 -15.98 -12.03
C THR A 215 7.44 -16.96 -11.93
N LYS A 216 8.15 -17.02 -10.80
CA LYS A 216 9.24 -17.99 -10.63
C LYS A 216 8.78 -19.45 -10.72
N ASN A 217 7.52 -19.72 -10.36
CA ASN A 217 6.97 -21.07 -10.25
C ASN A 217 6.16 -21.50 -11.49
N ASP A 218 5.87 -20.59 -12.41
CA ASP A 218 5.14 -20.84 -13.65
C ASP A 218 5.80 -20.08 -14.80
N ASN A 219 6.21 -20.81 -15.84
CA ASN A 219 6.80 -20.23 -17.05
C ASN A 219 5.77 -19.48 -17.92
N LYS A 220 4.49 -19.45 -17.53
CA LYS A 220 3.47 -18.65 -18.18
C LYS A 220 3.79 -17.16 -18.15
N ILE A 221 3.71 -16.55 -19.33
CA ILE A 221 3.83 -15.11 -19.51
C ILE A 221 2.50 -14.46 -19.10
N ASN A 222 2.58 -13.53 -18.15
CA ASN A 222 1.47 -12.72 -17.70
C ASN A 222 1.61 -11.31 -18.26
N ILE A 223 0.48 -10.70 -18.61
CA ILE A 223 0.38 -9.28 -18.94
C ILE A 223 -0.70 -8.65 -18.07
N GLU A 224 -0.43 -7.43 -17.60
CA GLU A 224 -1.39 -6.60 -16.90
C GLU A 224 -1.38 -5.20 -17.48
N MET A 225 -2.55 -4.71 -17.92
CA MET A 225 -2.72 -3.33 -18.36
C MET A 225 -2.88 -2.43 -17.13
N HIS A 226 -2.13 -1.33 -17.09
CA HIS A 226 -2.36 -0.30 -16.08
C HIS A 226 -3.48 0.64 -16.53
N PRO A 227 -4.31 1.16 -15.60
CA PRO A 227 -5.42 2.05 -15.94
C PRO A 227 -5.00 3.50 -16.20
N ASP A 228 -3.71 3.80 -16.14
CA ASP A 228 -3.17 5.15 -16.33
C ASP A 228 -2.88 5.44 -17.81
N LEU A 229 -3.19 6.67 -18.20
CA LEU A 229 -2.83 7.27 -19.47
C LEU A 229 -1.81 8.38 -19.22
N PHE A 230 -0.65 8.30 -19.86
CA PHE A 230 0.37 9.33 -19.79
C PHE A 230 0.33 10.19 -21.04
N ILE A 231 0.31 11.52 -20.90
CA ILE A 231 0.45 12.44 -22.02
C ILE A 231 1.82 13.09 -21.95
N ILE A 232 2.66 12.75 -22.92
CA ILE A 232 4.03 13.25 -23.03
C ILE A 232 4.02 14.54 -23.85
N LEU A 233 4.55 15.62 -23.29
CA LEU A 233 4.50 16.92 -23.97
C LEU A 233 5.53 17.05 -25.09
N ASN A 234 6.70 16.44 -24.93
CA ASN A 234 7.74 16.42 -25.96
C ASN A 234 7.72 15.08 -26.70
N HIS A 235 6.80 14.96 -27.67
CA HIS A 235 6.61 13.73 -28.46
C HIS A 235 7.90 13.21 -29.13
N LYS A 236 8.85 14.09 -29.48
CA LYS A 236 10.12 13.68 -30.10
C LYS A 236 11.04 12.89 -29.16
N ASN A 237 10.84 13.01 -27.85
CA ASN A 237 11.66 12.35 -26.81
C ASN A 237 10.87 11.34 -25.98
N ILE A 238 9.73 10.85 -26.51
CA ILE A 238 8.79 10.00 -25.76
C ILE A 238 9.46 8.76 -25.14
N GLN A 239 10.31 8.07 -25.89
CA GLN A 239 11.05 6.90 -25.38
C GLN A 239 11.93 7.26 -24.18
N LYS A 240 12.71 8.34 -24.28
CA LYS A 240 13.59 8.79 -23.21
C LYS A 240 12.82 9.20 -21.95
N GLU A 241 11.67 9.87 -22.11
CA GLU A 241 10.84 10.28 -20.97
C GLU A 241 10.20 9.08 -20.25
N LEU A 242 9.79 8.05 -21.00
CA LEU A 242 9.26 6.80 -20.44
C LEU A 242 10.36 5.95 -19.78
N GLU A 243 11.56 5.90 -20.36
CA GLU A 243 12.73 5.26 -19.76
C GLU A 243 13.14 5.93 -18.44
N ASP A 244 13.15 7.27 -18.38
CA ASP A 244 13.42 8.01 -17.13
C ASP A 244 12.33 7.71 -16.07
N LEU A 245 11.06 7.64 -16.49
CA LEU A 245 9.95 7.28 -15.61
C LEU A 245 10.14 5.90 -14.96
N GLU A 246 10.41 4.86 -15.76
CA GLU A 246 10.61 3.51 -15.23
C GLU A 246 11.88 3.40 -14.38
N ASN A 247 12.96 4.10 -14.75
CA ASN A 247 14.18 4.16 -13.94
C ASN A 247 13.91 4.80 -12.56
N LYS A 248 13.16 5.89 -12.49
CA LYS A 248 12.80 6.53 -11.21
C LYS A 248 11.84 5.69 -10.37
N ILE A 249 10.90 4.99 -11.00
CA ILE A 249 10.03 4.02 -10.30
C ILE A 249 10.88 2.93 -9.65
N HIS A 250 11.86 2.39 -10.39
CA HIS A 250 12.79 1.40 -9.85
C HIS A 250 13.64 1.95 -8.70
N GLN A 251 14.21 3.16 -8.83
CA GLN A 251 14.96 3.82 -7.76
C GLN A 251 14.11 4.04 -6.50
N SER A 252 12.86 4.50 -6.66
CA SER A 252 11.90 4.64 -5.56
C SER A 252 11.68 3.29 -4.85
N ARG A 253 11.50 2.21 -5.63
CA ARG A 253 11.31 0.86 -5.08
C ARG A 253 12.55 0.36 -4.33
N ALA A 254 13.75 0.59 -4.87
CA ALA A 254 15.01 0.23 -4.22
C ALA A 254 15.20 0.97 -2.88
N ASN A 255 14.99 2.29 -2.87
CA ASN A 255 15.09 3.11 -1.67
C ASN A 255 14.08 2.67 -0.57
N ASN A 256 12.87 2.28 -0.96
CA ASN A 256 11.88 1.76 -0.02
C ASN A 256 12.29 0.41 0.58
N LEU A 257 12.94 -0.45 -0.21
CA LEU A 257 13.52 -1.69 0.29
C LEU A 257 14.65 -1.41 1.28
N ASP A 258 15.56 -0.49 0.96
CA ASP A 258 16.69 -0.15 1.84
C ASP A 258 16.21 0.39 3.19
N LYS A 259 15.23 1.31 3.19
CA LYS A 259 14.61 1.83 4.42
C LYS A 259 13.93 0.73 5.25
N PHE A 260 13.26 -0.21 4.59
CA PHE A 260 12.64 -1.35 5.26
C PHE A 260 13.69 -2.24 5.93
N LEU A 261 14.78 -2.55 5.22
CA LEU A 261 15.88 -3.36 5.75
C LEU A 261 16.56 -2.68 6.93
N GLU A 262 16.79 -1.37 6.85
CA GLU A 262 17.34 -0.57 7.95
C GLU A 262 16.43 -0.61 9.18
N THR A 263 15.12 -0.42 8.98
CA THR A 263 14.11 -0.48 10.06
C THR A 263 14.05 -1.87 10.71
N GLU A 264 14.06 -2.94 9.92
CA GLU A 264 14.03 -4.31 10.46
C GLU A 264 15.35 -4.69 11.14
N LYS A 265 16.49 -4.19 10.64
CA LYS A 265 17.79 -4.33 11.30
C LYS A 265 17.79 -3.65 12.66
N GLU A 266 17.30 -2.41 12.73
CA GLU A 266 17.17 -1.68 14.00
C GLU A 266 16.28 -2.43 15.00
N LYS A 267 15.11 -2.92 14.58
CA LYS A 267 14.22 -3.72 15.44
C LYS A 267 14.88 -5.01 15.92
N PHE A 268 15.62 -5.68 15.05
CA PHE A 268 16.31 -6.93 15.39
C PHE A 268 17.42 -6.68 16.41
N GLU A 269 18.30 -5.72 16.14
CA GLU A 269 19.41 -5.35 17.02
C GLU A 269 18.93 -4.85 18.40
N ASN A 270 17.75 -4.22 18.45
CA ASN A 270 17.19 -3.65 19.68
C ASN A 270 16.13 -4.53 20.33
N SER A 271 15.87 -5.73 19.81
CA SER A 271 14.78 -6.61 20.26
C SER A 271 14.82 -6.95 21.75
N GLU A 272 16.01 -7.23 22.31
CA GLU A 272 16.18 -7.49 23.75
C GLU A 272 15.90 -6.22 24.58
N VAL A 273 16.33 -5.04 24.13
CA VAL A 273 16.08 -3.76 24.81
C VAL A 273 14.58 -3.42 24.79
N ASP A 274 13.92 -3.63 23.64
CA ASP A 274 12.48 -3.46 23.47
C ASP A 274 11.68 -4.43 24.36
N GLN A 275 12.13 -5.68 24.46
CA GLN A 275 11.53 -6.66 25.36
C GLN A 275 11.66 -6.24 26.82
N VAL A 276 12.86 -5.81 27.25
CA VAL A 276 13.09 -5.30 28.61
C VAL A 276 12.16 -4.11 28.92
N GLN A 277 12.05 -3.15 27.99
CA GLN A 277 11.15 -2.00 28.15
C GLN A 277 9.69 -2.43 28.27
N LYS A 278 9.22 -3.31 27.38
CA LYS A 278 7.83 -3.78 27.35
C LYS A 278 7.48 -4.56 28.62
N GLU A 279 8.33 -5.48 29.03
CA GLU A 279 8.14 -6.25 30.27
C GLU A 279 8.10 -5.33 31.49
N PHE A 280 9.01 -4.35 31.56
CA PHE A 280 9.07 -3.41 32.67
C PHE A 280 7.83 -2.52 32.75
N ILE A 281 7.38 -1.95 31.62
CA ILE A 281 6.16 -1.11 31.57
C ILE A 281 4.92 -1.94 31.94
N ASN A 282 4.82 -3.18 31.46
CA ASN A 282 3.69 -4.06 31.77
C ASN A 282 3.68 -4.44 33.25
N GLN A 283 4.84 -4.83 33.81
CA GLN A 283 4.94 -5.16 35.24
C GLN A 283 4.64 -3.95 36.13
N GLU A 284 5.13 -2.76 35.75
CA GLU A 284 4.77 -1.51 36.44
C GLU A 284 3.26 -1.28 36.41
N TYR A 285 2.61 -1.46 35.25
CA TYR A 285 1.17 -1.31 35.12
C TYR A 285 0.39 -2.30 36.00
N GLU A 286 0.77 -3.58 36.03
CA GLU A 286 0.13 -4.60 36.86
C GLU A 286 0.32 -4.33 38.37
N ILE A 287 1.46 -3.76 38.77
CA ILE A 287 1.72 -3.34 40.15
C ILE A 287 0.89 -2.09 40.50
N TRP A 288 0.67 -1.21 39.53
CA TRP A 288 0.04 0.09 39.71
C TRP A 288 -1.49 0.08 39.65
N LYS A 289 -2.07 -0.70 38.73
CA LYS A 289 -3.51 -0.79 38.48
C LYS A 289 -4.35 -1.10 39.73
N PRO A 290 -4.02 -2.10 40.57
CA PRO A 290 -4.81 -2.42 41.77
C PRO A 290 -4.81 -1.30 42.82
N VAL A 291 -3.80 -0.44 42.80
CA VAL A 291 -3.73 0.74 43.66
C VAL A 291 -4.63 1.82 43.07
N ILE A 292 -4.45 2.18 41.80
CA ILE A 292 -5.25 3.23 41.14
C ILE A 292 -6.74 2.95 41.20
N ASP A 293 -7.17 1.72 40.92
CA ASP A 293 -8.60 1.42 40.78
C ASP A 293 -9.38 1.73 42.07
N LYS A 294 -8.69 1.75 43.21
CA LYS A 294 -9.25 2.03 44.54
C LYS A 294 -9.07 3.48 45.02
N LEU A 295 -8.45 4.35 44.21
CA LEU A 295 -8.20 5.74 44.57
C LEU A 295 -9.30 6.70 44.08
N ASP A 296 -9.59 7.72 44.88
CA ASP A 296 -10.36 8.89 44.44
C ASP A 296 -9.62 9.62 43.30
N TRP A 297 -10.38 10.23 42.39
CA TRP A 297 -9.84 10.87 41.19
C TRP A 297 -8.86 12.01 41.51
N ARG A 298 -9.06 12.74 42.62
CA ARG A 298 -8.15 13.81 43.07
C ARG A 298 -6.77 13.24 43.37
N ILE A 299 -6.73 12.09 44.02
CA ILE A 299 -5.48 11.38 44.34
C ILE A 299 -4.89 10.74 43.08
N LYS A 300 -5.72 10.15 42.22
CA LYS A 300 -5.26 9.59 40.92
C LYS A 300 -4.47 10.61 40.11
N SER A 301 -4.88 11.88 40.11
CA SER A 301 -4.19 12.95 39.37
C SER A 301 -2.73 13.14 39.82
N ILE A 302 -2.48 13.19 41.13
CA ILE A 302 -1.17 13.38 41.74
C ILE A 302 -0.22 12.24 41.35
N PHE A 303 -0.71 11.00 41.38
CA PHE A 303 0.11 9.86 41.01
C PHE A 303 0.25 9.68 39.48
N ASN A 304 -0.70 10.19 38.69
CA ASN A 304 -0.60 10.13 37.24
C ASN A 304 0.59 10.96 36.71
N GLU A 305 0.84 12.15 37.27
CA GLU A 305 2.03 12.95 36.95
C GLU A 305 3.32 12.19 37.22
N TYR A 306 3.37 11.53 38.37
CA TYR A 306 4.50 10.70 38.76
C TYR A 306 4.71 9.51 37.79
N ASN A 307 3.62 8.82 37.41
CA ASN A 307 3.67 7.73 36.44
C ASN A 307 4.11 8.20 35.04
N ILE A 308 3.64 9.36 34.58
CA ILE A 308 4.09 9.97 33.31
C ILE A 308 5.58 10.28 33.38
N GLY A 309 6.05 10.87 34.49
CA GLY A 309 7.47 11.13 34.71
C GLY A 309 8.31 9.87 34.67
N PHE A 310 7.83 8.79 35.30
CA PHE A 310 8.51 7.51 35.29
C PHE A 310 8.59 6.90 33.88
N LYS A 311 7.48 6.86 33.13
CA LYS A 311 7.48 6.38 31.74
C LYS A 311 8.45 7.15 30.85
N LYS A 312 8.56 8.47 31.03
CA LYS A 312 9.55 9.31 30.32
C LYS A 312 10.98 8.87 30.64
N ILE A 313 11.30 8.64 31.92
CA ILE A 313 12.63 8.20 32.35
C ILE A 313 12.98 6.83 31.79
N VAL A 314 12.03 5.88 31.78
CA VAL A 314 12.22 4.55 31.17
C VAL A 314 12.47 4.68 29.67
N ASN A 315 11.69 5.50 28.96
CA ASN A 315 11.87 5.71 27.52
C ASN A 315 13.23 6.32 27.18
N VAL A 316 13.71 7.27 27.99
CA VAL A 316 15.05 7.86 27.84
C VAL A 316 16.12 6.78 28.03
N LEU A 317 16.01 5.96 29.08
CA LEU A 317 16.94 4.85 29.30
C LEU A 317 16.94 3.88 28.12
N THR A 318 15.78 3.46 27.63
CA THR A 318 15.68 2.56 26.47
C THR A 318 16.32 3.19 25.22
N SER A 319 16.06 4.47 24.93
CA SER A 319 16.65 5.18 23.80
C SER A 319 18.18 5.25 23.91
N ASP A 320 18.69 5.54 25.10
CA ASP A 320 20.13 5.56 25.38
C ASP A 320 20.73 4.16 25.19
N LEU A 321 20.06 3.10 25.66
CA LEU A 321 20.55 1.72 25.50
C LEU A 321 20.60 1.30 24.01
N LYS A 322 19.63 1.69 23.19
CA LYS A 322 19.61 1.42 21.75
C LYS A 322 20.77 2.09 21.00
N THR A 323 21.06 3.34 21.34
CA THR A 323 22.09 4.15 20.66
C THR A 323 23.52 3.81 21.10
N ASN A 324 23.69 3.25 22.29
CA ASN A 324 25.01 3.07 22.91
C ASN A 324 25.77 1.79 22.50
N ASN A 325 25.29 1.04 21.52
CA ASN A 325 26.01 -0.04 20.81
C ASN A 325 26.76 -1.04 21.71
N GLY A 326 26.19 -1.44 22.86
CA GLY A 326 26.80 -2.44 23.74
C GLY A 326 28.06 -1.97 24.48
N SER A 327 28.41 -0.68 24.42
CA SER A 327 29.55 -0.15 25.16
C SER A 327 29.24 -0.12 26.66
N GLU A 328 29.97 -0.92 27.44
CA GLU A 328 29.77 -1.05 28.88
C GLU A 328 29.82 0.30 29.61
N SER A 329 30.74 1.19 29.24
CA SER A 329 30.88 2.52 29.83
C SER A 329 29.67 3.41 29.52
N LYS A 330 29.13 3.34 28.30
CA LYS A 330 27.94 4.11 27.89
C LYS A 330 26.65 3.54 28.49
N ILE A 331 26.50 2.22 28.57
CA ILE A 331 25.38 1.57 29.27
C ILE A 331 25.40 1.96 30.75
N SER A 332 26.56 1.92 31.39
CA SER A 332 26.71 2.31 32.79
C SER A 332 26.38 3.79 33.00
N SER A 333 26.82 4.68 32.11
CA SER A 333 26.41 6.11 32.14
C SER A 333 24.89 6.29 32.00
N SER A 334 24.25 5.56 31.10
CA SER A 334 22.80 5.59 30.88
C SER A 334 22.04 5.13 32.14
N TRP A 335 22.54 4.09 32.80
CA TRP A 335 22.00 3.60 34.06
C TRP A 335 22.16 4.60 35.21
N THR A 336 23.32 5.25 35.33
CA THR A 336 23.54 6.31 36.30
C THR A 336 22.59 7.49 36.07
N LYS A 337 22.41 7.92 34.81
CA LYS A 337 21.42 8.95 34.45
C LYS A 337 20.00 8.53 34.85
N PHE A 338 19.63 7.28 34.58
CA PHE A 338 18.34 6.72 35.00
C PHE A 338 18.15 6.78 36.51
N LYS A 339 19.14 6.32 37.30
CA LYS A 339 19.09 6.36 38.77
C LYS A 339 18.95 7.79 39.29
N ASN A 340 19.75 8.73 38.77
CA ASN A 340 19.66 10.14 39.16
C ASN A 340 18.28 10.74 38.82
N ASN A 341 17.75 10.45 37.63
CA ASN A 341 16.42 10.91 37.24
C ASN A 341 15.31 10.29 38.10
N LEU A 342 15.46 9.01 38.46
CA LEU A 342 14.53 8.30 39.32
C LEU A 342 14.55 8.89 40.74
N ASP A 343 15.71 9.19 41.29
CA ASP A 343 15.85 9.82 42.61
C ASP A 343 15.28 11.24 42.62
N ASN A 344 15.51 12.02 41.55
CA ASN A 344 14.83 13.31 41.36
C ASN A 344 13.31 13.18 41.29
N LEU A 345 12.81 12.11 40.66
CA LEU A 345 11.37 11.83 40.61
C LEU A 345 10.82 11.39 41.96
N LYS A 346 11.57 10.60 42.76
CA LYS A 346 11.19 10.23 44.14
C LYS A 346 10.95 11.47 45.00
N ASN A 347 11.75 12.52 44.84
CA ASN A 347 11.56 13.79 45.57
C ASN A 347 10.27 14.53 45.17
N LYS A 348 9.70 14.22 44.00
CA LYS A 348 8.39 14.72 43.54
C LYS A 348 7.23 13.81 43.97
N MET A 349 7.51 12.58 44.43
CA MET A 349 6.50 11.73 45.00
C MET A 349 6.03 12.36 46.32
N PRO A 350 4.71 12.52 46.55
CA PRO A 350 4.26 13.07 47.81
C PRO A 350 4.72 12.10 48.93
N ASN A 351 5.40 12.63 49.95
CA ASN A 351 5.89 11.79 51.05
C ASN A 351 4.71 11.13 51.78
N GLN A 352 4.96 10.02 52.48
CA GLN A 352 3.89 9.24 53.13
C GLN A 352 3.02 10.08 54.07
N GLU A 353 3.59 11.08 54.74
CA GLU A 353 2.87 12.00 55.63
C GLU A 353 1.99 13.02 54.88
N LYS A 354 2.44 13.53 53.73
CA LYS A 354 1.67 14.41 52.85
C LYS A 354 0.53 13.66 52.18
N ILE A 355 0.77 12.42 51.74
CA ILE A 355 -0.27 11.51 51.27
C ILE A 355 -1.28 11.29 52.40
N LYS A 356 -0.82 10.86 53.58
CA LYS A 356 -1.68 10.56 54.72
C LYS A 356 -2.52 11.76 55.15
N SER A 357 -1.96 12.97 55.20
CA SER A 357 -2.71 14.19 55.55
C SER A 357 -3.74 14.60 54.48
N GLN A 358 -3.38 14.53 53.19
CA GLN A 358 -4.33 14.78 52.09
C GLN A 358 -5.44 13.73 52.03
N PHE A 359 -5.11 12.46 52.29
CA PHE A 359 -6.07 11.38 52.40
C PHE A 359 -7.00 11.55 53.60
N ILE A 360 -6.46 11.89 54.77
CA ILE A 360 -7.28 12.14 55.96
C ILE A 360 -8.25 13.29 55.71
N ALA A 361 -7.85 14.36 55.01
CA ALA A 361 -8.75 15.44 54.64
C ALA A 361 -9.88 14.95 53.70
N ILE A 362 -9.53 14.26 52.60
CA ILE A 362 -10.49 13.79 51.59
C ILE A 362 -11.45 12.70 52.15
N PHE A 363 -10.96 11.80 52.99
CA PHE A 363 -11.74 10.67 53.52
C PHE A 363 -12.55 11.03 54.77
N LYS A 364 -12.17 12.08 55.52
CA LYS A 364 -13.03 12.66 56.58
C LYS A 364 -14.28 13.30 55.99
N GLU A 365 -14.20 13.89 54.80
CA GLU A 365 -15.37 14.41 54.06
C GLU A 365 -16.35 13.31 53.61
N GLN A 366 -15.92 12.04 53.56
CA GLN A 366 -16.69 10.92 53.00
C GLN A 366 -17.04 9.82 54.01
N ASP A 367 -16.73 10.00 55.30
CA ASP A 367 -16.93 9.02 56.38
C ASP A 367 -16.33 7.61 56.10
N LYS A 368 -15.16 7.58 55.46
CA LYS A 368 -14.48 6.35 54.97
C LYS A 368 -13.15 6.08 55.67
N SER A 369 -13.06 6.39 56.95
CA SER A 369 -11.82 6.30 57.74
C SER A 369 -11.14 4.92 57.69
N ASN A 370 -11.92 3.84 57.62
CA ASN A 370 -11.43 2.45 57.52
C ASN A 370 -10.75 2.13 56.16
N GLU A 371 -11.13 2.80 55.07
CA GLU A 371 -10.52 2.60 53.74
C GLU A 371 -9.11 3.18 53.65
N ILE A 372 -8.78 4.19 54.49
CA ILE A 372 -7.47 4.86 54.53
C ILE A 372 -6.36 3.85 54.86
N GLN A 373 -6.58 2.98 55.85
CA GLN A 373 -5.57 1.98 56.24
C GLN A 373 -5.31 0.99 55.11
N THR A 374 -6.35 0.58 54.38
CA THR A 374 -6.23 -0.28 53.20
C THR A 374 -5.44 0.40 52.08
N VAL A 375 -5.69 1.68 51.81
CA VAL A 375 -4.95 2.40 50.76
C VAL A 375 -3.48 2.62 51.16
N VAL A 376 -3.21 3.02 52.40
CA VAL A 376 -1.83 3.16 52.90
C VAL A 376 -1.07 1.83 52.82
N LYS A 377 -1.73 0.71 53.17
CA LYS A 377 -1.16 -0.63 53.00
C LYS A 377 -0.86 -0.94 51.53
N ASN A 378 -1.80 -0.70 50.62
CA ASN A 378 -1.62 -0.94 49.18
C ASN A 378 -0.49 -0.08 48.59
N LEU A 379 -0.33 1.17 49.05
CA LEU A 379 0.75 2.06 48.65
C LEU A 379 2.11 1.57 49.12
N LYS A 380 2.22 1.08 50.36
CA LYS A 380 3.46 0.45 50.86
C LYS A 380 3.82 -0.76 50.01
N THR A 381 2.85 -1.64 49.75
CA THR A 381 3.03 -2.81 48.88
C THR A 381 3.45 -2.42 47.47
N TYR A 382 2.90 -1.34 46.90
CA TYR A 382 3.32 -0.81 45.61
C TYR A 382 4.78 -0.35 45.61
N ILE A 383 5.19 0.43 46.61
CA ILE A 383 6.57 0.92 46.75
C ILE A 383 7.56 -0.25 46.85
N GLU A 384 7.24 -1.27 47.65
CA GLU A 384 8.06 -2.48 47.79
C GLU A 384 8.15 -3.25 46.46
N LYS A 385 7.01 -3.57 45.84
CA LYS A 385 6.97 -4.29 44.55
C LYS A 385 7.73 -3.55 43.46
N ARG A 386 7.65 -2.23 43.44
CA ARG A 386 8.34 -1.40 42.46
C ARG A 386 9.84 -1.30 42.70
N THR A 387 10.26 -1.26 43.96
CA THR A 387 11.68 -1.35 44.31
C THR A 387 12.27 -2.65 43.79
N ASN A 388 11.56 -3.78 43.97
CA ASN A 388 11.97 -5.07 43.41
C ASN A 388 11.98 -5.05 41.87
N LEU A 389 11.00 -4.40 41.23
CA LEU A 389 10.96 -4.25 39.78
C LEU A 389 12.18 -3.48 39.24
N ILE A 390 12.61 -2.41 39.91
CA ILE A 390 13.82 -1.64 39.55
C ILE A 390 15.08 -2.49 39.71
N SER A 391 15.20 -3.27 40.79
CA SER A 391 16.33 -4.20 40.98
C SER A 391 16.37 -5.28 39.89
N ASN A 392 15.20 -5.80 39.48
CA ASN A 392 15.10 -6.75 38.38
C ASN A 392 15.51 -6.12 37.03
N LEU A 393 15.17 -4.86 36.80
CA LEU A 393 15.62 -4.11 35.62
C LEU A 393 17.14 -3.93 35.62
N GLU A 394 17.74 -3.62 36.77
CA GLU A 394 19.20 -3.52 36.91
C GLU A 394 19.89 -4.82 36.49
N ASN A 395 19.37 -5.96 36.96
CA ASN A 395 19.89 -7.28 36.58
C ASN A 395 19.79 -7.53 35.07
N LYS A 396 18.64 -7.19 34.45
CA LYS A 396 18.45 -7.32 33.00
C LYS A 396 19.40 -6.41 32.21
N ILE A 397 19.61 -5.17 32.65
CA ILE A 397 20.56 -4.25 32.01
C ILE A 397 21.99 -4.75 32.13
N ASN A 398 22.36 -5.33 33.27
CA ASN A 398 23.69 -5.93 33.43
C ASN A 398 23.88 -7.14 32.51
N GLN A 399 22.85 -7.95 32.26
CA GLN A 399 22.91 -9.02 31.25
C GLN A 399 23.13 -8.48 29.83
N LEU A 400 22.53 -7.33 29.49
CA LEU A 400 22.73 -6.68 28.19
C LEU A 400 24.16 -6.15 27.99
N LYS A 401 24.92 -5.86 29.06
CA LYS A 401 26.33 -5.42 28.96
C LYS A 401 27.25 -6.50 28.43
N VAL A 402 26.94 -7.77 28.71
CA VAL A 402 27.85 -8.91 28.48
C VAL A 402 27.47 -9.67 27.21
N LYS A 403 26.25 -9.46 26.69
CA LYS A 403 25.80 -10.11 25.46
C LYS A 403 26.28 -9.35 24.22
N PRO A 404 26.94 -10.01 23.26
CA PRO A 404 27.13 -9.42 21.94
C PRO A 404 25.78 -9.18 21.28
N LYS A 405 25.65 -8.08 20.52
CA LYS A 405 24.45 -7.83 19.71
C LYS A 405 24.18 -9.06 18.82
N PRO A 406 22.90 -9.45 18.65
CA PRO A 406 22.57 -10.54 17.76
C PRO A 406 23.03 -10.19 16.34
N THR A 407 23.67 -11.14 15.66
CA THR A 407 24.13 -10.95 14.27
C THR A 407 22.92 -10.84 13.33
N PHE A 408 22.80 -9.72 12.63
CA PHE A 408 21.72 -9.51 11.68
C PHE A 408 21.88 -10.41 10.45
N HIS A 409 20.98 -11.37 10.26
CA HIS A 409 20.95 -12.23 9.08
C HIS A 409 19.97 -11.66 8.04
N GLU A 410 20.46 -10.82 7.13
CA GLU A 410 19.69 -10.20 6.05
C GLU A 410 18.78 -11.20 5.31
N ASN A 411 19.28 -12.40 5.03
CA ASN A 411 18.56 -13.47 4.33
C ASN A 411 17.25 -13.89 5.01
N LEU A 412 17.13 -13.77 6.33
CA LEU A 412 15.90 -14.07 7.06
C LEU A 412 14.86 -12.94 6.94
N ILE A 413 15.31 -11.69 6.81
CA ILE A 413 14.42 -10.54 6.61
C ILE A 413 13.98 -10.41 5.16
N TYR A 414 14.85 -10.74 4.20
CA TYR A 414 14.43 -10.89 2.80
C TYR A 414 13.27 -11.89 2.66
N LYS A 415 13.22 -12.93 3.51
CA LYS A 415 12.06 -13.84 3.59
C LYS A 415 10.77 -13.14 4.04
N LYS A 416 10.83 -12.19 4.98
CA LYS A 416 9.66 -11.36 5.38
C LYS A 416 9.23 -10.38 4.29
N PHE A 417 10.14 -10.01 3.41
CA PHE A 417 9.88 -9.19 2.22
C PHE A 417 9.60 -10.02 0.96
N LEU A 418 9.50 -11.36 1.07
CA LEU A 418 8.96 -12.21 0.00
C LEU A 418 7.54 -11.74 -0.33
N ASN A 419 7.17 -11.86 -1.60
CA ASN A 419 5.99 -11.23 -2.21
C ASN A 419 6.13 -9.74 -2.50
N SER A 420 7.34 -9.18 -2.57
CA SER A 420 7.53 -7.76 -2.90
C SER A 420 6.96 -7.36 -4.26
N ASP A 421 7.09 -8.20 -5.30
CA ASP A 421 6.47 -7.93 -6.60
C ASP A 421 4.95 -8.04 -6.52
N ASN A 422 4.40 -9.10 -5.90
CA ASN A 422 2.96 -9.28 -5.74
C ASN A 422 2.33 -8.08 -5.00
N LYS A 423 3.00 -7.60 -3.94
CA LYS A 423 2.65 -6.39 -3.24
C LYS A 423 2.80 -5.20 -4.19
N PHE A 424 4.01 -4.94 -4.69
CA PHE A 424 4.27 -3.76 -5.52
C PHE A 424 3.28 -3.57 -6.67
N TYR A 425 2.97 -4.63 -7.42
CA TYR A 425 2.03 -4.63 -8.54
C TYR A 425 0.58 -4.98 -8.13
N GLU A 426 0.28 -5.09 -6.83
CA GLU A 426 -1.08 -5.33 -6.39
C GLU A 426 -1.98 -4.19 -6.87
N PHE A 427 -2.99 -4.56 -7.64
CA PHE A 427 -3.92 -3.61 -8.26
C PHE A 427 -4.53 -2.65 -7.23
N LEU A 428 -4.14 -1.37 -7.35
CA LEU A 428 -4.56 -0.27 -6.48
C LEU A 428 -4.34 -0.54 -4.98
N ALA A 429 -3.24 -1.22 -4.64
CA ALA A 429 -2.83 -1.34 -3.25
C ALA A 429 -2.22 -0.04 -2.71
N ILE A 430 -2.42 0.17 -1.40
CA ILE A 430 -1.96 1.35 -0.67
C ILE A 430 -0.43 1.46 -0.79
N ASN A 431 0.05 2.63 -1.23
CA ASN A 431 1.44 3.06 -1.15
C ASN A 431 2.49 2.17 -1.86
N GLN A 432 2.09 1.36 -2.85
CA GLN A 432 3.00 0.42 -3.52
C GLN A 432 3.48 0.94 -4.89
N TYR A 433 2.82 0.57 -6.00
CA TYR A 433 3.17 1.12 -7.32
C TYR A 433 2.79 2.60 -7.46
N THR A 434 1.55 2.96 -7.11
CA THR A 434 1.01 4.31 -7.31
C THR A 434 1.85 5.40 -6.63
N GLN A 435 2.33 5.14 -5.40
CA GLN A 435 3.20 6.09 -4.70
C GLN A 435 4.56 6.27 -5.38
N SER A 436 5.15 5.17 -5.86
CA SER A 436 6.42 5.23 -6.61
C SER A 436 6.24 5.95 -7.94
N LEU A 437 5.11 5.72 -8.63
CA LEU A 437 4.74 6.45 -9.85
C LEU A 437 4.59 7.94 -9.59
N ILE A 438 3.80 8.33 -8.59
CA ILE A 438 3.57 9.75 -8.23
C ILE A 438 4.89 10.45 -7.87
N THR A 439 5.71 9.83 -7.01
CA THR A 439 7.02 10.39 -6.61
C THR A 439 7.93 10.58 -7.81
N SER A 440 7.92 9.62 -8.75
CA SER A 440 8.72 9.68 -9.98
C SER A 440 8.24 10.79 -10.91
N LEU A 441 6.92 10.92 -11.12
CA LEU A 441 6.33 11.99 -11.93
C LEU A 441 6.64 13.37 -11.34
N ASN A 442 6.52 13.53 -10.02
CA ASN A 442 6.90 14.79 -9.34
C ASN A 442 8.36 15.14 -9.60
N SER A 443 9.27 14.16 -9.47
CA SER A 443 10.68 14.37 -9.77
C SER A 443 10.93 14.74 -11.25
N ILE A 444 10.24 14.11 -12.20
CA ILE A 444 10.39 14.39 -13.65
C ILE A 444 9.90 15.79 -14.01
N ASN A 445 8.73 16.15 -13.47
CA ASN A 445 8.10 17.44 -13.70
C ASN A 445 8.73 18.57 -12.86
N GLN A 446 9.80 18.26 -12.11
CA GLN A 446 10.54 19.19 -11.25
C GLN A 446 9.62 19.88 -10.24
N ILE A 447 8.73 19.09 -9.64
CA ILE A 447 7.74 19.55 -8.69
C ILE A 447 8.36 19.51 -7.29
N ASP A 448 8.51 20.69 -6.68
CA ASP A 448 8.86 20.84 -5.28
C ASP A 448 7.64 21.37 -4.52
N ASN A 449 6.95 20.48 -3.79
CA ASN A 449 5.75 20.82 -3.01
C ASN A 449 6.01 21.88 -1.91
N LYS A 450 7.27 22.27 -1.68
CA LYS A 450 7.65 23.31 -0.69
C LYS A 450 7.88 24.69 -1.31
N LYS A 451 7.83 24.84 -2.64
CA LYS A 451 8.08 26.12 -3.33
C LYS A 451 6.91 26.48 -4.25
N GLU A 452 6.11 27.46 -3.84
CA GLU A 452 4.91 27.90 -4.59
C GLU A 452 5.23 28.56 -5.95
N ASN A 453 6.48 28.97 -6.20
CA ASN A 453 6.87 29.79 -7.35
C ASN A 453 7.95 29.17 -8.26
N SER A 454 8.21 27.87 -8.19
CA SER A 454 9.09 27.25 -9.20
C SER A 454 8.32 27.08 -10.51
N GLU A 455 8.84 27.61 -11.62
CA GLU A 455 8.39 27.30 -12.98
C GLU A 455 8.50 25.78 -13.21
N SER A 456 7.47 25.02 -12.84
CA SER A 456 7.49 23.57 -12.99
C SER A 456 7.51 23.25 -14.48
N LYS A 457 8.56 22.57 -14.95
CA LYS A 457 8.63 22.07 -16.32
C LYS A 457 7.86 20.77 -16.39
N ILE A 458 6.53 20.87 -16.49
CA ILE A 458 5.68 19.69 -16.71
C ILE A 458 6.11 19.04 -18.02
N LYS A 459 6.45 17.75 -17.96
CA LYS A 459 6.81 16.91 -19.11
C LYS A 459 5.76 15.84 -19.37
N ILE A 460 5.23 15.26 -18.30
CA ILE A 460 4.26 14.15 -18.36
C ILE A 460 3.05 14.52 -17.51
N PHE A 461 1.86 14.49 -18.14
CA PHE A 461 0.59 14.50 -17.41
C PHE A 461 0.08 13.07 -17.22
N ARG A 462 -0.49 12.80 -16.05
CA ARG A 462 -1.14 11.53 -15.72
C ARG A 462 -2.65 11.70 -15.69
N PHE A 463 -3.34 10.81 -16.39
CA PHE A 463 -4.77 10.62 -16.32
C PHE A 463 -5.05 9.17 -15.93
N SER A 464 -6.22 8.90 -15.35
CA SER A 464 -6.64 7.54 -14.98
C SER A 464 -8.00 7.23 -15.58
N LEU A 465 -8.18 5.98 -16.00
CA LEU A 465 -9.41 5.48 -16.58
C LEU A 465 -10.61 5.76 -15.66
N ARG A 466 -11.65 6.39 -16.20
CA ARG A 466 -12.79 6.88 -15.41
C ARG A 466 -14.13 6.43 -15.94
N ASN A 467 -14.36 6.64 -17.23
CA ASN A 467 -15.68 6.44 -17.84
C ASN A 467 -15.58 5.60 -19.11
N VAL A 468 -16.71 4.98 -19.44
CA VAL A 468 -16.99 4.29 -20.69
C VAL A 468 -18.19 4.98 -21.33
N TYR A 469 -18.05 5.38 -22.59
CA TYR A 469 -19.13 5.90 -23.42
C TYR A 469 -19.51 4.83 -24.45
N GLU A 470 -20.81 4.54 -24.58
CA GLU A 470 -21.32 3.50 -25.48
C GLU A 470 -21.36 3.96 -26.94
#